data_AF-A0A7Y3A4T0-F1
#
_entry.id   AF-A0A7Y3A4T0-F1
#
_cell.length_a   1.000
_cell.length_b   1.000
_cell.length_c   1.000
_cell.angle_alpha   90.00
_cell.angle_beta   90.00
_cell.angle_gamma   90.00
#
_symmetry.space_group_name_H-M   'P 1'
#
loop_
_entity.id
_entity.type
_entity.pdbx_description
1 polymer ?
#
loop_
_entity_poly.entity_id
_entity_poly.type
_entity_poly.pdbx_seq_one_letter_code
_entity_poly.pdbx_strand_id
1 'polypeptide(L)'
;MKILTKLGLGLLGMLFIASTAYGGNPDRQGEAGAPELLLNPWAASSGLHTLNTSSISGLESMRLNIAGLSRLENRELIFANTRLYEGSTLKLNAFGYAQKVGESSAFGISLMSVDFGDIARTTTLDPEGDGGVFSPSFFNIGFGYSYTYENRISVGFLFRGVSESLPNISAFGFAVDAGVQYVTGPQDNFRLGISLRNIGSPMRFGGEGLSFQGDNPEGTAQYLLTYDQRSEKFELPSVLNIGISYDFHLNEKMMLRTLGNFTSNAFSRDQIGAGAEFVFNDMVTLRGAYKTDFGDAGAFKDNIYS
;
A
#
# COMPACT_ATOMS: atom_id res chain seq x y z
N MET A 1 21.43 -22.30 33.86
CA MET A 1 21.18 -23.45 32.96
C MET A 1 19.71 -23.89 32.89
N LYS A 2 18.94 -23.95 33.99
CA LYS A 2 17.52 -24.36 33.98
C LYS A 2 16.52 -23.38 33.33
N ILE A 3 16.90 -22.11 33.13
CA ILE A 3 16.03 -21.08 32.51
C ILE A 3 16.14 -21.11 30.98
N LEU A 4 17.35 -21.34 30.44
CA LEU A 4 17.56 -21.50 28.99
C LEU A 4 16.83 -22.72 28.42
N THR A 5 16.78 -23.82 29.18
CA THR A 5 16.02 -25.02 28.76
C THR A 5 14.50 -24.81 28.80
N LYS A 6 13.98 -23.94 29.67
CA LYS A 6 12.54 -23.59 29.71
C LYS A 6 12.14 -22.62 28.59
N LEU A 7 13.01 -21.66 28.24
CA LEU A 7 12.80 -20.80 27.07
C LEU A 7 12.87 -21.59 25.77
N GLY A 8 13.83 -22.52 25.65
CA GLY A 8 13.95 -23.41 24.50
C GLY A 8 12.72 -24.30 24.30
N LEU A 9 12.15 -24.84 25.38
CA LEU A 9 10.91 -25.64 25.32
C LEU A 9 9.67 -24.81 24.96
N GLY A 10 9.61 -23.55 25.41
CA GLY A 10 8.51 -22.63 25.07
C GLY A 10 8.53 -22.21 23.60
N LEU A 11 9.72 -21.93 23.05
CA LEU A 11 9.91 -21.69 21.62
C LEU A 11 9.63 -22.93 20.76
N LEU A 12 10.04 -24.12 21.21
CA LEU A 12 9.70 -25.38 20.53
C LEU A 12 8.18 -25.67 20.54
N GLY A 13 7.49 -25.27 21.61
CA GLY A 13 6.03 -25.42 21.73
C GLY A 13 5.25 -24.48 20.82
N MET A 14 5.72 -23.24 20.61
CA MET A 14 5.11 -22.30 19.65
C MET A 14 5.32 -22.72 18.19
N LEU A 15 6.42 -23.40 17.88
CA LEU A 15 6.67 -23.99 16.56
C LEU A 15 5.70 -25.15 16.22
N PHE A 16 5.04 -25.76 17.21
CA PHE A 16 4.11 -26.87 17.01
C PHE A 16 2.63 -26.46 16.87
N ILE A 17 2.30 -25.16 16.94
CA ILE A 17 0.94 -24.64 16.70
C ILE A 17 0.87 -23.91 15.35
N ALA A 18 1.61 -24.40 14.35
CA ALA A 18 1.37 -24.03 12.96
C ALA A 18 0.13 -24.77 12.45
N SER A 19 -1.06 -24.45 12.98
CA SER A 19 -2.29 -24.80 12.29
C SER A 19 -2.36 -23.97 11.01
N THR A 20 -2.54 -24.64 9.87
CA THR A 20 -2.77 -23.99 8.58
C THR A 20 -4.09 -23.22 8.66
N ALA A 21 -4.01 -21.93 8.99
CA ALA A 21 -5.13 -21.02 8.86
C ALA A 21 -5.33 -20.75 7.36
N TYR A 22 -6.42 -21.27 6.81
CA TYR A 22 -6.87 -20.92 5.47
C TYR A 22 -7.61 -19.58 5.56
N GLY A 23 -6.92 -18.50 5.19
CA GLY A 23 -7.49 -17.20 4.91
C GLY A 23 -7.27 -16.87 3.44
N GLY A 24 -8.25 -16.21 2.83
CA GLY A 24 -8.18 -15.78 1.43
C GLY A 24 -9.56 -15.56 0.84
N ASN A 25 -9.67 -14.60 -0.07
CA ASN A 25 -10.87 -14.31 -0.84
C ASN A 25 -10.62 -14.58 -2.33
N PRO A 26 -10.76 -15.84 -2.80
CA PRO A 26 -10.44 -16.21 -4.19
C PRO A 26 -11.38 -15.57 -5.21
N ASP A 27 -12.63 -15.29 -4.82
CA ASP A 27 -13.71 -14.91 -5.73
C ASP A 27 -13.55 -13.53 -6.38
N ARG A 28 -12.65 -12.68 -5.87
CA ARG A 28 -12.49 -11.28 -6.33
C ARG A 28 -11.09 -10.94 -6.80
N GLN A 29 -10.24 -11.96 -7.01
CA GLN A 29 -8.85 -11.71 -7.39
C GLN A 29 -8.75 -11.13 -8.80
N GLY A 30 -8.01 -10.03 -8.92
CA GLY A 30 -7.81 -9.33 -10.20
C GLY A 30 -8.93 -8.38 -10.63
N GLU A 31 -9.97 -8.21 -9.80
CA GLU A 31 -11.09 -7.30 -10.09
C GLU A 31 -10.89 -5.86 -9.55
N ALA A 32 -9.87 -5.64 -8.71
CA ALA A 32 -9.54 -4.29 -8.23
C ALA A 32 -8.77 -3.49 -9.28
N GLY A 33 -9.12 -2.21 -9.41
CA GLY A 33 -8.26 -1.22 -10.07
C GLY A 33 -7.41 -0.44 -9.06
N ALA A 34 -6.82 0.68 -9.48
CA ALA A 34 -5.94 1.51 -8.65
C ALA A 34 -4.81 0.74 -7.91
N PRO A 35 -4.04 -0.16 -8.58
CA PRO A 35 -2.99 -0.95 -7.94
C PRO A 35 -1.84 -0.09 -7.37
N GLU A 36 -1.68 1.15 -7.82
CA GLU A 36 -0.75 2.12 -7.26
C GLU A 36 -1.02 2.40 -5.77
N LEU A 37 -2.27 2.23 -5.31
CA LEU A 37 -2.63 2.30 -3.89
C LEU A 37 -2.05 1.15 -3.06
N LEU A 38 -1.38 0.17 -3.66
CA LEU A 38 -0.65 -0.91 -2.99
C LEU A 38 0.87 -0.73 -3.01
N LEU A 39 1.40 0.14 -3.87
CA LEU A 39 2.84 0.40 -4.00
C LEU A 39 3.37 1.36 -2.92
N ASN A 40 4.47 1.04 -2.26
CA ASN A 40 5.07 1.92 -1.26
C ASN A 40 6.17 2.79 -1.91
N PRO A 41 6.02 4.13 -1.96
CA PRO A 41 7.04 4.97 -2.55
C PRO A 41 8.20 5.29 -1.60
N TRP A 42 8.06 5.00 -0.30
CA TRP A 42 9.00 5.47 0.72
C TRP A 42 10.11 4.46 1.00
N ALA A 43 11.36 4.92 1.05
CA ALA A 43 12.51 4.03 1.17
C ALA A 43 12.57 3.29 2.53
N ALA A 44 12.30 3.96 3.64
CA ALA A 44 12.50 3.37 4.97
C ALA A 44 11.51 2.24 5.24
N SER A 45 10.21 2.48 5.05
CA SER A 45 9.17 1.45 5.19
C SER A 45 9.23 0.39 4.09
N SER A 46 9.66 0.72 2.87
CA SER A 46 9.89 -0.29 1.81
C SER A 46 11.04 -1.24 2.16
N GLY A 47 12.07 -0.78 2.87
CA GLY A 47 13.15 -1.63 3.38
C GLY A 47 12.70 -2.71 4.38
N LEU A 48 11.50 -2.56 4.95
CA LEU A 48 10.83 -3.57 5.79
C LEU A 48 9.66 -4.24 5.05
N HIS A 49 9.66 -4.18 3.73
CA HIS A 49 8.60 -4.72 2.88
C HIS A 49 7.19 -4.22 3.26
N THR A 50 7.10 -3.02 3.84
CA THR A 50 5.85 -2.43 4.34
C THR A 50 5.15 -3.29 5.40
N LEU A 51 5.92 -4.02 6.22
CA LEU A 51 5.40 -4.89 7.28
C LEU A 51 5.34 -4.20 8.66
N ASN A 52 5.82 -2.96 8.78
CA ASN A 52 5.95 -2.26 10.05
C ASN A 52 4.66 -1.57 10.54
N THR A 53 3.48 -2.16 10.31
CA THR A 53 2.17 -1.58 10.67
C THR A 53 2.06 -1.15 12.13
N SER A 54 2.68 -1.88 13.05
CA SER A 54 2.68 -1.61 14.50
C SER A 54 3.67 -0.55 14.94
N SER A 55 4.71 -0.28 14.15
CA SER A 55 5.84 0.57 14.56
C SER A 55 6.15 1.71 13.59
N ILE A 56 5.44 1.80 12.47
CA ILE A 56 5.59 2.90 11.53
C ILE A 56 5.15 4.20 12.19
N SER A 57 5.92 5.26 11.98
CA SER A 57 5.69 6.59 12.55
C SER A 57 5.99 7.66 11.51
N GLY A 58 5.60 8.90 11.79
CA GLY A 58 5.92 10.02 10.93
C GLY A 58 5.08 10.06 9.66
N LEU A 59 5.58 10.77 8.65
CA LEU A 59 4.91 10.98 7.38
C LEU A 59 4.68 9.67 6.61
N GLU A 60 5.64 8.73 6.64
CA GLU A 60 5.49 7.44 5.96
C GLU A 60 4.31 6.62 6.53
N SER A 61 3.88 6.89 7.77
CA SER A 61 2.74 6.22 8.38
C SER A 61 1.45 6.43 7.59
N MET A 62 1.30 7.56 6.89
CA MET A 62 0.17 7.84 5.98
C MET A 62 0.04 6.81 4.84
N ARG A 63 1.06 5.99 4.59
CA ARG A 63 1.02 4.92 3.60
C ARG A 63 0.53 3.58 4.14
N LEU A 64 0.76 3.29 5.42
CA LEU A 64 0.56 1.95 5.99
C LEU A 64 -0.33 1.96 7.25
N ASN A 65 -0.09 2.85 8.19
CA ASN A 65 -0.91 2.99 9.38
C ASN A 65 -0.92 4.45 9.86
N ILE A 66 -2.01 5.15 9.55
CA ILE A 66 -2.15 6.58 9.84
C ILE A 66 -2.04 6.91 11.34
N ALA A 67 -2.30 5.96 12.24
CA ALA A 67 -2.10 6.14 13.68
C ALA A 67 -0.65 6.44 14.07
N GLY A 68 0.33 6.09 13.25
CA GLY A 68 1.74 6.42 13.49
C GLY A 68 2.08 7.90 13.30
N LEU A 69 1.18 8.69 12.70
CA LEU A 69 1.50 10.05 12.27
C LEU A 69 1.74 10.94 13.49
N SER A 70 0.90 10.86 14.54
CA SER A 70 1.07 11.65 15.76
C SER A 70 2.29 11.28 16.61
N ARG A 71 3.04 10.23 16.23
CA ARG A 71 4.30 9.83 16.89
C ARG A 71 5.54 10.52 16.31
N LEU A 72 5.38 11.40 15.34
CA LEU A 72 6.46 12.24 14.84
C LEU A 72 6.96 13.23 15.91
N GLU A 73 8.23 13.62 15.83
CA GLU A 73 8.81 14.52 16.84
C GLU A 73 8.30 15.95 16.67
N ASN A 74 8.41 16.52 15.47
CA ASN A 74 8.05 17.92 15.22
C ASN A 74 7.50 18.17 13.82
N ARG A 75 8.34 18.10 12.78
CA ARG A 75 7.97 18.27 11.38
C ARG A 75 8.79 17.34 10.52
N GLU A 76 8.16 16.78 9.50
CA GLU A 76 8.81 15.94 8.50
C GLU A 76 8.46 16.43 7.11
N LEU A 77 9.47 16.45 6.24
CA LEU A 77 9.34 16.74 4.82
C LEU A 77 10.12 15.66 4.10
N ILE A 78 9.45 14.83 3.30
CA ILE A 78 10.09 13.70 2.61
C ILE A 78 9.81 13.80 1.11
N PHE A 79 10.85 13.62 0.32
CA PHE A 79 10.79 13.42 -1.12
C PHE A 79 11.34 12.03 -1.41
N ALA A 80 10.66 11.28 -2.28
CA ALA A 80 11.10 9.96 -2.68
C ALA A 80 10.91 9.76 -4.18
N ASN A 81 11.89 9.10 -4.79
CA ASN A 81 11.81 8.58 -6.13
C ASN A 81 12.17 7.09 -6.08
N THR A 82 11.26 6.24 -6.54
CA THR A 82 11.44 4.78 -6.55
C THR A 82 11.32 4.26 -7.97
N ARG A 83 12.36 3.57 -8.46
CA ARG A 83 12.29 2.80 -9.70
C ARG A 83 11.70 1.44 -9.35
N LEU A 84 10.51 1.13 -9.87
CA LEU A 84 9.76 -0.04 -9.40
C LEU A 84 10.31 -1.35 -9.97
N TYR A 85 10.56 -1.41 -11.29
CA TYR A 85 11.15 -2.57 -11.97
C TYR A 85 12.33 -2.15 -12.84
N GLU A 86 13.47 -2.83 -12.64
CA GLU A 86 14.64 -2.70 -13.50
C GLU A 86 14.28 -3.06 -14.94
N GLY A 87 14.63 -2.21 -15.91
CA GLY A 87 14.28 -2.39 -17.31
C GLY A 87 12.91 -1.83 -17.73
N SER A 88 12.09 -1.37 -16.78
CA SER A 88 10.88 -0.60 -17.06
C SER A 88 11.11 0.91 -16.93
N THR A 89 10.22 1.70 -17.52
CA THR A 89 10.15 3.16 -17.33
C THR A 89 9.41 3.57 -16.05
N LEU A 90 8.81 2.62 -15.32
CA LEU A 90 7.93 2.87 -14.18
C LEU A 90 8.69 3.48 -12.98
N LYS A 91 8.26 4.67 -12.57
CA LYS A 91 8.77 5.37 -11.39
C LYS A 91 7.63 5.81 -10.47
N LEU A 92 7.89 5.75 -9.17
CA LEU A 92 7.04 6.36 -8.16
C LEU A 92 7.71 7.64 -7.68
N ASN A 93 7.02 8.76 -7.84
CA ASN A 93 7.44 10.05 -7.30
C ASN A 93 6.53 10.39 -6.14
N ALA A 94 7.09 10.60 -4.96
CA ALA A 94 6.32 10.95 -3.79
C ALA A 94 6.91 12.15 -3.04
N PHE A 95 6.00 12.91 -2.47
CA PHE A 95 6.29 14.05 -1.63
C PHE A 95 5.33 14.04 -0.46
N GLY A 96 5.77 14.45 0.71
CA GLY A 96 4.83 14.75 1.77
C GLY A 96 5.39 15.68 2.82
N TYR A 97 4.47 16.18 3.62
CA TYR A 97 4.73 17.05 4.74
C TYR A 97 3.87 16.60 5.91
N ALA A 98 4.47 16.46 7.09
CA ALA A 98 3.76 16.20 8.33
C ALA A 98 4.21 17.19 9.39
N GLN A 99 3.28 17.63 10.24
CA GLN A 99 3.63 18.41 11.42
C GLN A 99 2.81 18.00 12.62
N LYS A 100 3.44 18.11 13.77
CA LYS A 100 2.79 18.02 15.06
C LYS A 100 1.92 19.26 15.31
N VAL A 101 0.77 19.04 15.93
CA VAL A 101 -0.14 20.06 16.42
C VAL A 101 -0.40 19.79 17.90
N GLY A 102 0.14 20.65 18.76
CA GLY A 102 0.20 20.37 20.20
C GLY A 102 1.12 19.19 20.52
N GLU A 103 0.87 18.54 21.65
CA GLU A 103 1.75 17.47 22.15
C GLU A 103 1.35 16.07 21.65
N SER A 104 0.07 15.89 21.31
CA SER A 104 -0.53 14.58 21.08
C SER A 104 -1.08 14.38 19.68
N SER A 105 -1.14 15.42 18.83
CA SER A 105 -1.76 15.30 17.51
C SER A 105 -0.84 15.71 16.38
N ALA A 106 -1.14 15.27 15.18
CA ALA A 106 -0.44 15.66 13.97
C ALA A 106 -1.37 15.64 12.77
N PHE A 107 -1.07 16.49 11.79
CA PHE A 107 -1.62 16.35 10.45
C PHE A 107 -0.51 16.14 9.42
N GLY A 108 -0.88 15.59 8.29
CA GLY A 108 0.03 15.38 7.19
C GLY A 108 -0.66 15.43 5.84
N ILE A 109 0.12 15.75 4.82
CA ILE A 109 -0.27 15.70 3.42
C ILE A 109 0.74 14.80 2.71
N SER A 110 0.25 13.86 1.91
CA SER A 110 1.07 12.97 1.10
C SER A 110 0.62 13.01 -0.36
N LEU A 111 1.56 13.12 -1.28
CA LEU A 111 1.35 13.05 -2.71
C LEU A 111 2.17 11.89 -3.26
N MET A 112 1.58 11.14 -4.18
CA MET A 112 2.27 10.08 -4.91
C MET A 112 1.77 10.09 -6.34
N SER A 113 2.71 10.02 -7.28
CA SER A 113 2.45 9.86 -8.71
C SER A 113 3.21 8.66 -9.23
N VAL A 114 2.55 7.87 -10.07
CA VAL A 114 3.18 6.86 -10.91
C VAL A 114 3.45 7.49 -12.27
N ASP A 115 4.73 7.55 -12.61
CA ASP A 115 5.22 7.95 -13.92
C ASP A 115 5.48 6.68 -14.73
N PHE A 116 4.73 6.54 -15.83
CA PHE A 116 4.84 5.40 -16.73
C PHE A 116 5.90 5.60 -17.82
N GLY A 117 6.47 6.81 -17.93
CA GLY A 117 7.26 7.22 -19.08
C GLY A 117 6.43 7.28 -20.37
N ASP A 118 7.13 7.38 -21.49
CA ASP A 118 6.51 7.45 -22.81
C ASP A 118 6.37 6.05 -23.40
N ILE A 119 5.12 5.68 -23.70
CA ILE A 119 4.76 4.40 -24.31
C ILE A 119 4.51 4.63 -25.79
N ALA A 120 5.18 3.87 -26.66
CA ALA A 120 4.96 3.95 -28.10
C ALA A 120 3.53 3.53 -28.45
N ARG A 121 2.86 4.31 -29.31
CA ARG A 121 1.51 4.00 -29.79
C ARG A 121 1.62 3.03 -30.95
N THR A 122 1.03 1.84 -30.79
CA THR A 122 1.02 0.79 -31.81
C THR A 122 -0.36 0.68 -32.45
N THR A 123 -0.40 0.38 -33.74
CA THR A 123 -1.65 0.06 -34.47
C THR A 123 -1.55 -1.32 -35.11
N THR A 124 -2.66 -1.82 -35.67
CA THR A 124 -2.63 -3.08 -36.44
C THR A 124 -1.81 -2.96 -37.72
N LEU A 125 -1.62 -1.75 -38.25
CA LEU A 125 -0.77 -1.47 -39.41
C LEU A 125 0.68 -1.24 -39.01
N ASP A 126 0.91 -0.63 -37.84
CA ASP A 126 2.23 -0.27 -37.31
C ASP A 126 2.45 -0.88 -35.91
N PRO A 127 2.77 -2.19 -35.83
CA PRO A 127 2.97 -2.87 -34.55
C PRO A 127 4.24 -2.43 -33.83
N GLU A 128 5.23 -1.92 -34.55
CA GLU A 128 6.48 -1.36 -34.00
C GLU A 128 6.31 0.10 -33.51
N GLY A 129 5.14 0.69 -33.75
CA GLY A 129 4.81 2.06 -33.37
C GLY A 129 4.62 2.98 -34.57
N ASP A 130 3.63 3.87 -34.48
CA ASP A 130 3.28 4.84 -35.52
C ASP A 130 4.06 6.18 -35.40
N GLY A 131 5.08 6.22 -34.54
CA GLY A 131 5.86 7.41 -34.19
C GLY A 131 5.21 8.31 -33.12
N GLY A 132 3.98 8.02 -32.70
CA GLY A 132 3.35 8.66 -31.56
C GLY A 132 3.67 7.99 -30.23
N VAL A 133 3.57 8.76 -29.15
CA VAL A 133 3.67 8.25 -27.79
C VAL A 133 2.47 8.68 -26.95
N PHE A 134 2.24 7.95 -25.87
CA PHE A 134 1.33 8.36 -24.82
C PHE A 134 1.91 8.03 -23.44
N SER A 135 1.55 8.85 -22.45
CA SER A 135 2.13 8.78 -21.11
C SER A 135 0.99 8.76 -20.08
N PRO A 136 0.56 7.57 -19.62
CA PRO A 136 -0.41 7.46 -18.54
C PRO A 136 0.08 8.15 -17.27
N SER A 137 -0.84 8.65 -16.45
CA SER A 137 -0.51 9.31 -15.19
C SER A 137 -1.49 8.89 -14.11
N PHE A 138 -0.98 8.18 -13.10
CA PHE A 138 -1.75 7.81 -11.92
C PHE A 138 -1.26 8.66 -10.75
N PHE A 139 -2.19 9.23 -10.00
CA PHE A 139 -1.90 10.20 -8.97
C PHE A 139 -2.82 10.01 -7.76
N ASN A 140 -2.26 10.13 -6.57
CA ASN A 140 -3.05 10.23 -5.36
C ASN A 140 -2.52 11.31 -4.42
N ILE A 141 -3.46 11.96 -3.74
CA ILE A 141 -3.21 12.96 -2.70
C ILE A 141 -3.96 12.56 -1.44
N GLY A 142 -3.28 12.59 -0.30
CA GLY A 142 -3.80 12.17 0.99
C GLY A 142 -3.69 13.28 2.03
N PHE A 143 -4.72 13.44 2.85
CA PHE A 143 -4.79 14.37 3.99
C PHE A 143 -5.08 13.58 5.25
N GLY A 144 -4.11 13.53 6.16
CA GLY A 144 -4.14 12.67 7.33
C GLY A 144 -4.19 13.47 8.62
N TYR A 145 -4.88 12.94 9.62
CA TYR A 145 -4.85 13.41 10.98
C TYR A 145 -4.70 12.22 11.93
N SER A 146 -3.93 12.40 12.99
CA SER A 146 -3.75 11.39 14.02
C SER A 146 -3.62 12.02 15.40
N TYR A 147 -4.04 11.26 16.41
CA TYR A 147 -4.01 11.64 17.81
C TYR A 147 -3.49 10.48 18.67
N THR A 148 -2.58 10.79 19.59
CA THR A 148 -2.03 9.86 20.59
C THR A 148 -2.56 10.19 21.97
N TYR A 149 -3.33 9.27 22.55
CA TYR A 149 -3.79 9.29 23.91
C TYR A 149 -2.77 8.65 24.87
N GLU A 150 -2.36 9.43 25.88
CA GLU A 150 -1.46 9.01 26.98
C GLU A 150 -0.16 8.32 26.52
N ASN A 151 0.39 8.71 25.36
CA ASN A 151 1.54 8.06 24.70
C ASN A 151 1.37 6.56 24.38
N ARG A 152 0.24 5.95 24.72
CA ARG A 152 -0.02 4.50 24.59
C ARG A 152 -0.85 4.17 23.37
N ILE A 153 -1.98 4.84 23.18
CA ILE A 153 -2.93 4.53 22.10
C ILE A 153 -2.88 5.66 21.09
N SER A 154 -2.54 5.36 19.84
CA SER A 154 -2.64 6.29 18.74
C SER A 154 -3.75 5.86 17.79
N VAL A 155 -4.55 6.82 17.34
CA VAL A 155 -5.61 6.63 16.35
C VAL A 155 -5.40 7.60 15.21
N GLY A 156 -5.82 7.25 14.00
CA GLY A 156 -5.68 8.14 12.86
C GLY A 156 -6.71 7.88 11.79
N PHE A 157 -6.91 8.90 10.97
CA PHE A 157 -7.79 8.91 9.81
C PHE A 157 -7.10 9.61 8.65
N LEU A 158 -7.22 9.05 7.45
CA LEU A 158 -6.67 9.58 6.22
C LEU A 158 -7.76 9.61 5.16
N PHE A 159 -7.90 10.75 4.50
CA PHE A 159 -8.70 10.87 3.28
C PHE A 159 -7.77 10.93 2.07
N ARG A 160 -8.08 10.19 1.00
CA ARG A 160 -7.26 10.12 -0.21
C ARG A 160 -8.12 10.38 -1.46
N GLY A 161 -7.69 11.31 -2.30
CA GLY A 161 -8.19 11.45 -3.67
C GLY A 161 -7.28 10.68 -4.62
N VAL A 162 -7.87 9.94 -5.55
CA VAL A 162 -7.19 9.03 -6.47
C VAL A 162 -7.65 9.35 -7.88
N SER A 163 -6.69 9.57 -8.78
CA SER A 163 -6.93 9.91 -10.17
C SER A 163 -6.07 9.03 -11.07
N GLU A 164 -6.69 8.42 -12.07
CA GLU A 164 -6.02 7.69 -13.14
C GLU A 164 -6.35 8.38 -14.47
N SER A 165 -5.34 8.66 -15.28
CA SER A 165 -5.50 9.32 -16.57
C SER A 165 -4.73 8.58 -17.65
N LEU A 166 -5.41 8.36 -18.77
CA LEU A 166 -4.86 7.87 -20.04
C LEU A 166 -5.29 8.86 -21.13
N PRO A 167 -4.76 8.77 -22.36
CA PRO A 167 -5.23 9.63 -23.45
C PRO A 167 -6.75 9.56 -23.62
N ASN A 168 -7.39 10.73 -23.52
CA ASN A 168 -8.83 10.94 -23.73
C ASN A 168 -9.78 10.20 -22.76
N ILE A 169 -9.26 9.54 -21.70
CA ILE A 169 -10.08 8.91 -20.66
C ILE A 169 -9.47 9.14 -19.27
N SER A 170 -10.32 9.31 -18.26
CA SER A 170 -9.88 9.45 -16.87
C SER A 170 -10.85 8.78 -15.91
N ALA A 171 -10.35 8.39 -14.75
CA ALA A 171 -11.13 7.88 -13.63
C ALA A 171 -10.71 8.61 -12.36
N PHE A 172 -11.67 8.89 -11.49
CA PHE A 172 -11.43 9.54 -10.22
C PHE A 172 -12.25 8.89 -9.10
N GLY A 173 -11.65 8.76 -7.93
CA GLY A 173 -12.27 8.15 -6.76
C GLY A 173 -11.71 8.69 -5.46
N PHE A 174 -12.38 8.35 -4.37
CA PHE A 174 -11.94 8.69 -3.02
C PHE A 174 -11.79 7.44 -2.18
N ALA A 175 -10.82 7.48 -1.27
CA ALA A 175 -10.57 6.43 -0.31
C ALA A 175 -10.34 7.00 1.09
N VAL A 176 -10.59 6.16 2.08
CA VAL A 176 -10.41 6.43 3.49
C VAL A 176 -9.55 5.33 4.09
N ASP A 177 -8.56 5.75 4.89
CA ASP A 177 -7.80 4.84 5.73
C ASP A 177 -8.04 5.18 7.20
N ALA A 178 -8.12 4.15 8.03
CA ALA A 178 -8.22 4.27 9.48
C ALA A 178 -7.15 3.40 10.12
N GLY A 179 -6.62 3.83 11.26
CA GLY A 179 -5.54 3.14 11.93
C GLY A 179 -5.59 3.27 13.44
N VAL A 180 -5.07 2.26 14.12
CA VAL A 180 -4.81 2.24 15.55
C VAL A 180 -3.41 1.66 15.79
N GLN A 181 -2.67 2.24 16.71
CA GLN A 181 -1.44 1.68 17.27
C GLN A 181 -1.52 1.70 18.79
N TYR A 182 -1.07 0.62 19.41
CA TYR A 182 -0.96 0.48 20.85
C TYR A 182 0.48 0.18 21.24
N VAL A 183 0.99 0.89 22.23
CA VAL A 183 2.35 0.76 22.74
C VAL A 183 2.29 0.48 24.23
N THR A 184 3.04 -0.53 24.68
CA THR A 184 3.11 -0.93 26.08
C THR A 184 4.46 -1.59 26.42
N GLY A 185 4.64 -1.88 27.70
CA GLY A 185 5.85 -2.44 28.28
C GLY A 185 6.70 -1.40 29.04
N PRO A 186 7.71 -1.84 29.80
CA PRO A 186 8.49 -0.96 30.68
C PRO A 186 9.29 0.12 29.93
N GLN A 187 9.60 -0.13 28.65
CA GLN A 187 10.36 0.78 27.78
C GLN A 187 9.62 0.99 26.44
N ASP A 188 8.29 0.91 26.44
CA ASP A 188 7.49 1.03 25.20
C ASP A 188 7.92 0.04 24.11
N ASN A 189 8.34 -1.13 24.57
CA ASN A 189 9.03 -2.14 23.82
C ASN A 189 8.10 -3.14 23.13
N PHE A 190 6.80 -3.14 23.43
CA PHE A 190 5.81 -3.92 22.69
C PHE A 190 4.86 -2.99 21.95
N ARG A 191 4.60 -3.28 20.67
CA ARG A 191 3.61 -2.55 19.87
C ARG A 191 2.70 -3.49 19.11
N LEU A 192 1.44 -3.09 19.02
CA LEU A 192 0.42 -3.68 18.17
C LEU A 192 -0.15 -2.59 17.28
N GLY A 193 -0.42 -2.92 16.02
CA GLY A 193 -1.03 -1.99 15.07
C GLY A 193 -2.09 -2.67 14.23
N ILE A 194 -3.18 -1.96 13.99
CA ILE A 194 -4.22 -2.38 13.06
C ILE A 194 -4.47 -1.21 12.13
N SER A 195 -4.51 -1.46 10.82
CA SER A 195 -4.92 -0.45 9.86
C SER A 195 -5.83 -1.02 8.80
N LEU A 196 -6.78 -0.21 8.36
CA LEU A 196 -7.70 -0.52 7.30
C LEU A 196 -7.55 0.58 6.25
N ARG A 197 -7.25 0.19 5.01
CA ARG A 197 -6.80 1.10 3.95
C ARG A 197 -7.65 0.94 2.71
N ASN A 198 -7.72 2.03 1.95
CA ASN A 198 -8.33 2.15 0.64
C ASN A 198 -9.84 1.79 0.64
N ILE A 199 -10.56 2.03 1.74
CA ILE A 199 -12.02 1.90 1.73
C ILE A 199 -12.58 3.10 1.02
N GLY A 200 -13.25 2.89 -0.12
CA GLY A 200 -13.63 4.01 -0.94
C GLY A 200 -14.71 3.71 -1.96
N SER A 201 -14.99 4.72 -2.77
CA SER A 201 -15.94 4.61 -3.88
C SER A 201 -15.33 3.83 -5.04
N PRO A 202 -16.10 2.98 -5.75
CA PRO A 202 -15.64 2.45 -7.02
C PRO A 202 -15.34 3.57 -8.01
N MET A 203 -14.34 3.34 -8.86
CA MET A 203 -13.92 4.22 -9.94
C MET A 203 -14.46 3.70 -11.27
N ARG A 204 -14.55 4.58 -12.26
CA ARG A 204 -14.97 4.24 -13.62
C ARG A 204 -14.31 5.19 -14.60
N PHE A 205 -13.73 4.64 -15.67
CA PHE A 205 -13.16 5.45 -16.74
C PHE A 205 -14.26 6.14 -17.55
N GLY A 206 -14.10 7.43 -17.81
CA GLY A 206 -14.97 8.18 -18.70
C GLY A 206 -14.14 9.14 -19.55
N GLY A 207 -14.69 9.51 -20.71
CA GLY A 207 -14.06 10.43 -21.63
C GLY A 207 -14.31 10.06 -23.09
N GLU A 208 -13.88 10.94 -23.98
CA GLU A 208 -14.12 10.82 -25.44
C GLU A 208 -13.42 9.59 -26.04
N GLY A 209 -12.40 9.03 -25.38
CA GLY A 209 -11.76 7.80 -25.82
C GLY A 209 -12.66 6.56 -25.77
N LEU A 210 -13.84 6.65 -25.14
CA LEU A 210 -14.87 5.60 -25.15
C LEU A 210 -15.99 5.85 -26.16
N SER A 211 -15.93 6.98 -26.89
CA SER A 211 -16.93 7.37 -27.87
C SER A 211 -16.43 7.05 -29.27
N PHE A 212 -17.24 6.41 -30.10
CA PHE A 212 -16.92 6.14 -31.51
C PHE A 212 -18.12 6.39 -32.42
N GLN A 213 -17.84 6.71 -33.68
CA GLN A 213 -18.89 6.89 -34.68
C GLN A 213 -19.20 5.56 -35.37
N GLY A 214 -20.49 5.25 -35.53
CA GLY A 214 -20.96 4.06 -36.22
C GLY A 214 -22.18 4.35 -37.08
N ASP A 215 -22.49 3.41 -37.97
CA ASP A 215 -23.65 3.52 -38.87
C ASP A 215 -24.98 3.42 -38.12
N ASN A 216 -25.98 4.13 -38.62
CA ASN A 216 -27.35 4.03 -38.12
C ASN A 216 -27.92 2.60 -38.31
N PRO A 217 -28.30 1.87 -37.24
CA PRO A 217 -28.77 0.49 -37.32
C PRO A 217 -30.10 0.36 -38.07
N GLU A 218 -30.89 1.44 -38.15
CA GLU A 218 -32.21 1.44 -38.78
C GLU A 218 -32.17 1.68 -40.30
N GLY A 219 -31.00 1.94 -40.89
CA GLY A 219 -30.76 1.82 -42.33
C GLY A 219 -31.48 2.80 -43.27
N THR A 220 -32.43 3.61 -42.79
CA THR A 220 -33.27 4.48 -43.65
C THR A 220 -32.57 5.79 -44.06
N ALA A 221 -31.53 6.22 -43.33
CA ALA A 221 -30.76 7.41 -43.63
C ALA A 221 -29.28 7.21 -43.28
N GLN A 222 -28.39 7.53 -44.22
CA GLN A 222 -26.93 7.45 -44.03
C GLN A 222 -26.43 8.69 -43.26
N TYR A 223 -26.46 8.61 -41.94
CA TYR A 223 -25.72 9.50 -41.06
C TYR A 223 -25.04 8.70 -39.96
N LEU A 224 -23.92 9.22 -39.46
CA LEU A 224 -23.15 8.60 -38.38
C LEU A 224 -23.78 8.96 -37.03
N LEU A 225 -23.89 7.97 -36.16
CA LEU A 225 -24.26 8.14 -34.75
C LEU A 225 -23.01 8.01 -33.88
N THR A 226 -22.90 8.86 -32.85
CA THR A 226 -21.90 8.68 -31.80
C THR A 226 -22.42 7.65 -30.79
N TYR A 227 -21.67 6.57 -30.62
CA TYR A 227 -21.91 5.55 -29.61
C TYR A 227 -20.92 5.72 -28.47
N ASP A 228 -21.43 5.72 -27.24
CA ASP A 228 -20.60 5.72 -26.03
C ASP A 228 -20.50 4.31 -25.46
N GLN A 229 -19.28 3.78 -25.41
CA GLN A 229 -19.01 2.53 -24.71
C GLN A 229 -18.98 2.79 -23.20
N ARG A 230 -19.96 2.24 -22.49
CA ARG A 230 -19.98 2.32 -21.03
C ARG A 230 -18.93 1.38 -20.45
N SER A 231 -17.90 1.94 -19.84
CA SER A 231 -16.92 1.20 -19.07
C SER A 231 -17.53 0.64 -17.78
N GLU A 232 -16.98 -0.48 -17.33
CA GLU A 232 -17.35 -1.06 -16.04
C GLU A 232 -16.71 -0.32 -14.87
N LYS A 233 -17.39 -0.41 -13.72
CA LYS A 233 -16.84 0.10 -12.46
C LYS A 233 -15.82 -0.88 -11.92
N PHE A 234 -14.76 -0.36 -11.32
CA PHE A 234 -13.78 -1.15 -10.57
C PHE A 234 -13.67 -0.63 -9.14
N GLU A 235 -13.45 -1.55 -8.21
CA GLU A 235 -13.34 -1.25 -6.79
C GLU A 235 -11.89 -0.92 -6.41
N LEU A 236 -11.72 -0.13 -5.35
CA LEU A 236 -10.40 0.14 -4.78
C LEU A 236 -9.88 -1.06 -3.98
N PRO A 237 -8.55 -1.30 -3.96
CA PRO A 237 -7.98 -2.47 -3.33
C PRO A 237 -7.93 -2.27 -1.81
N SER A 238 -9.03 -2.62 -1.14
CA SER A 238 -9.15 -2.52 0.31
C SER A 238 -8.21 -3.50 1.03
N VAL A 239 -7.47 -3.01 2.03
CA VAL A 239 -6.46 -3.80 2.74
C VAL A 239 -6.60 -3.66 4.25
N LEU A 240 -6.66 -4.78 4.96
CA LEU A 240 -6.53 -4.87 6.42
C LEU A 240 -5.10 -5.28 6.77
N ASN A 241 -4.41 -4.51 7.61
CA ASN A 241 -3.11 -4.87 8.16
C ASN A 241 -3.20 -5.04 9.66
N ILE A 242 -2.57 -6.09 10.17
CA ILE A 242 -2.43 -6.38 11.59
C ILE A 242 -0.96 -6.67 11.85
N GLY A 243 -0.30 -5.79 12.59
CA GLY A 243 1.12 -5.85 12.90
C GLY A 243 1.38 -6.01 14.38
N ILE A 244 2.48 -6.66 14.70
CA ILE A 244 3.05 -6.75 16.03
C ILE A 244 4.56 -6.53 15.94
N SER A 245 5.13 -5.82 16.91
CA SER A 245 6.57 -5.63 16.99
C SER A 245 7.06 -5.57 18.42
N TYR A 246 8.30 -6.00 18.63
CA TYR A 246 8.97 -5.93 19.91
C TYR A 246 10.38 -5.35 19.77
N ASP A 247 10.75 -4.44 20.66
CA ASP A 247 12.06 -3.79 20.71
C ASP A 247 12.92 -4.41 21.81
N PHE A 248 14.07 -4.95 21.42
CA PHE A 248 15.10 -5.44 22.32
C PHE A 248 16.18 -4.36 22.44
N HIS A 249 16.22 -3.68 23.58
CA HIS A 249 17.29 -2.74 23.91
C HIS A 249 18.52 -3.53 24.39
N LEU A 250 19.52 -3.66 23.52
CA LEU A 250 20.77 -4.36 23.82
C LEU A 250 21.69 -3.50 24.71
N ASN A 251 21.69 -2.19 24.45
CA ASN A 251 22.35 -1.15 25.25
C ASN A 251 21.75 0.22 24.88
N GLU A 252 22.28 1.31 25.45
CA GLU A 252 21.82 2.68 25.18
C GLU A 252 21.95 3.12 23.71
N LYS A 253 22.78 2.44 22.91
CA LYS A 253 23.06 2.79 21.51
C LYS A 253 22.57 1.73 20.51
N MET A 254 22.05 0.60 20.96
CA MET A 254 21.73 -0.53 20.10
C MET A 254 20.34 -1.05 20.44
N MET A 255 19.48 -1.04 19.43
CA MET A 255 18.14 -1.59 19.51
C MET A 255 17.93 -2.56 18.35
N LEU A 256 17.43 -3.75 18.66
CA LEU A 256 16.93 -4.69 17.67
C LEU A 256 15.41 -4.75 17.79
N ARG A 257 14.70 -4.33 16.75
CA ARG A 257 13.26 -4.49 16.63
C ARG A 257 12.94 -5.70 15.76
N THR A 258 12.10 -6.59 16.26
CA THR A 258 11.50 -7.67 15.47
C THR A 258 10.05 -7.36 15.21
N LEU A 259 9.54 -7.70 14.03
CA LEU A 259 8.15 -7.45 13.67
C LEU A 259 7.57 -8.60 12.86
N GLY A 260 6.26 -8.76 12.99
CA GLY A 260 5.44 -9.65 12.19
C GLY A 260 4.19 -8.90 11.74
N ASN A 261 3.72 -9.18 10.54
CA ASN A 261 2.54 -8.51 10.00
C ASN A 261 1.74 -9.43 9.10
N PHE A 262 0.44 -9.42 9.31
CA PHE A 262 -0.56 -10.03 8.46
C PHE A 262 -1.27 -8.94 7.66
N THR A 263 -1.42 -9.16 6.36
CA THR A 263 -2.09 -8.26 5.43
C THR A 263 -3.16 -9.05 4.70
N SER A 264 -4.43 -8.75 4.94
CA SER A 264 -5.52 -9.29 4.14
C SER A 264 -5.91 -8.29 3.06
N ASN A 265 -5.98 -8.76 1.82
CA ASN A 265 -6.35 -7.96 0.67
C ASN A 265 -7.67 -8.48 0.10
N ALA A 266 -8.67 -7.61 -0.03
CA ALA A 266 -9.99 -8.02 -0.50
C ALA A 266 -9.99 -8.56 -1.95
N PHE A 267 -8.95 -8.26 -2.75
CA PHE A 267 -8.84 -8.54 -4.18
C PHE A 267 -7.54 -9.25 -4.57
N SER A 268 -6.80 -9.79 -3.60
CA SER A 268 -5.57 -10.55 -3.84
C SER A 268 -5.39 -11.61 -2.75
N ARG A 269 -4.27 -12.34 -2.78
CA ARG A 269 -3.92 -13.29 -1.73
C ARG A 269 -3.57 -12.55 -0.45
N ASP A 270 -3.87 -13.19 0.67
CA ASP A 270 -3.45 -12.71 1.97
C ASP A 270 -1.93 -12.88 2.09
N GLN A 271 -1.29 -12.00 2.87
CA GLN A 271 0.16 -11.97 3.01
C GLN A 271 0.54 -12.07 4.49
N ILE A 272 1.58 -12.84 4.78
CA ILE A 272 2.22 -12.85 6.10
C ILE A 272 3.69 -12.55 5.91
N GLY A 273 4.23 -11.73 6.80
CA GLY A 273 5.64 -11.39 6.76
C GLY A 273 6.24 -11.20 8.13
N ALA A 274 7.55 -11.34 8.19
CA ALA A 274 8.37 -11.07 9.35
C ALA A 274 9.59 -10.25 8.94
N GLY A 275 10.06 -9.43 9.85
CA GLY A 275 11.22 -8.58 9.61
C GLY A 275 11.94 -8.18 10.88
N ALA A 276 13.11 -7.59 10.69
CA ALA A 276 13.91 -7.04 11.76
C ALA A 276 14.53 -5.71 11.34
N GLU A 277 14.68 -4.83 12.31
CA GLU A 277 15.33 -3.53 12.19
C GLU A 277 16.38 -3.41 13.29
N PHE A 278 17.64 -3.24 12.91
CA PHE A 278 18.74 -2.99 13.84
C PHE A 278 19.12 -1.51 13.76
N VAL A 279 18.96 -0.79 14.88
CA VAL A 279 19.29 0.62 15.00
C VAL A 279 20.56 0.77 15.83
N PHE A 280 21.52 1.51 15.28
CA PHE A 280 22.77 1.87 15.93
C PHE A 280 22.87 3.38 16.09
N ASN A 281 22.90 3.81 17.35
CA ASN A 281 23.11 5.18 17.82
C ASN A 281 22.14 6.18 17.18
N ASP A 282 20.91 5.76 16.88
CA ASP A 282 19.86 6.54 16.20
C ASP A 282 20.28 7.19 14.87
N MET A 283 21.39 6.72 14.29
CA MET A 283 22.00 7.27 13.07
C MET A 283 21.98 6.28 11.93
N VAL A 284 22.26 5.01 12.21
CA VAL A 284 22.34 3.95 11.21
C VAL A 284 21.26 2.94 11.51
N THR A 285 20.48 2.59 10.49
CA THR A 285 19.45 1.57 10.61
C THR A 285 19.58 0.54 9.50
N LEU A 286 19.70 -0.73 9.89
CA LEU A 286 19.75 -1.86 8.98
C LEU A 286 18.42 -2.61 9.05
N ARG A 287 17.81 -2.82 7.88
CA ARG A 287 16.45 -3.39 7.75
C ARG A 287 16.51 -4.62 6.89
N GLY A 288 15.76 -5.65 7.29
CA GLY A 288 15.56 -6.84 6.49
C GLY A 288 14.20 -7.44 6.81
N ALA A 289 13.46 -7.79 5.77
CA ALA A 289 12.15 -8.40 5.95
C ALA A 289 11.81 -9.34 4.79
N TYR A 290 10.95 -10.31 5.10
CA TYR A 290 10.43 -11.28 4.15
C TYR A 290 8.91 -11.33 4.26
N LYS A 291 8.24 -11.40 3.10
CA LYS A 291 6.79 -11.48 2.99
C LYS A 291 6.45 -12.59 2.02
N THR A 292 5.47 -13.41 2.37
CA THR A 292 4.94 -14.47 1.51
C THR A 292 3.44 -14.31 1.38
N ASP A 293 2.94 -14.65 0.20
CA ASP A 293 1.51 -14.75 -0.07
C ASP A 293 1.03 -16.16 0.32
N PHE A 294 -0.19 -16.26 0.84
CA PHE A 294 -0.83 -17.52 1.19
C PHE A 294 -2.34 -17.42 1.01
N GLY A 295 -3.01 -18.57 1.03
CA GLY A 295 -4.42 -18.69 0.69
C GLY A 295 -4.63 -19.29 -0.71
N ASP A 296 -5.77 -19.95 -0.88
CA ASP A 296 -6.11 -20.65 -2.12
C ASP A 296 -6.51 -19.64 -3.19
N ALA A 297 -5.85 -19.68 -4.36
CA ALA A 297 -6.40 -19.03 -5.54
C ALA A 297 -7.36 -20.04 -6.14
N GLY A 298 -8.65 -19.88 -5.85
CA GLY A 298 -9.71 -20.78 -6.30
C GLY A 298 -9.45 -21.24 -7.73
N ALA A 299 -9.21 -22.53 -7.89
CA ALA A 299 -9.18 -23.29 -9.14
C ALA A 299 -8.75 -22.54 -10.42
N PHE A 300 -7.68 -21.76 -10.41
CA PHE A 300 -6.86 -21.64 -11.61
C PHE A 300 -6.01 -22.91 -11.65
N LYS A 301 -6.59 -23.95 -12.26
CA LYS A 301 -5.84 -25.08 -12.84
C LYS A 301 -4.56 -24.52 -13.45
N ASP A 302 -3.45 -25.17 -13.11
CA ASP A 302 -2.13 -25.11 -13.72
C ASP A 302 -1.93 -23.97 -14.72
N ASN A 303 -0.96 -23.11 -14.40
CA ASN A 303 -0.35 -22.20 -15.35
C ASN A 303 -0.18 -22.92 -16.70
N ILE A 304 -0.92 -22.49 -17.72
CA ILE A 304 -0.86 -23.07 -19.08
C ILE A 304 0.53 -22.90 -19.73
N TYR A 305 1.44 -22.21 -19.04
CA TYR A 305 2.85 -22.02 -19.40
C TYR A 305 3.84 -22.72 -18.46
N SER A 306 3.40 -23.66 -17.62
CA SER A 306 4.30 -24.63 -16.95
C SER A 306 4.02 -26.05 -17.40
#